data_AF-A0A847GHE5-F1
#
_entry.id   AF-A0A847GHE5-F1
#
_cell.length_a   1.000
_cell.length_b   1.000
_cell.length_c   1.000
_cell.angle_alpha   90.00
_cell.angle_beta   90.00
_cell.angle_gamma   90.00
#
_symmetry.space_group_name_H-M   'P 1'
#
loop_
_entity.id
_entity.type
_entity.pdbx_description
1 polymer ?
#
loop_
_entity_poly.entity_id
_entity_poly.type
_entity_poly.pdbx_seq_one_letter_code
_entity_poly.pdbx_strand_id
1 'polypeptide(L)'
;MHFMADLYGKSETFDAYAKGYFARIAEVCASVDTTAVAWAAEALDTARAKGSAIYFIANGGSAATASHWVNDLVVGSAVEGKPGFRAFCLTDNVSSV
;
A
#
# COMPACT_ATOMS: atom_id res chain seq x y z
N MET A 1 16.77 1.24 -16.87
CA MET A 1 15.34 1.48 -16.60
C MET A 1 15.27 2.58 -15.54
N HIS A 2 15.29 3.85 -15.94
CA HIS A 2 15.28 4.99 -15.02
C HIS A 2 14.25 6.01 -15.46
N PHE A 3 12.99 5.57 -15.67
CA PHE A 3 11.92 6.42 -16.20
C PHE A 3 11.86 7.79 -15.53
N MET A 4 11.99 7.84 -14.19
CA MET A 4 11.98 9.10 -13.44
C MET A 4 13.21 9.97 -13.71
N ALA A 5 14.40 9.38 -13.82
CA ALA A 5 15.61 10.12 -14.17
C ALA A 5 15.56 10.62 -15.61
N ASP A 6 15.04 9.80 -16.54
CA ASP A 6 14.87 10.16 -17.95
C ASP A 6 13.82 11.27 -18.10
N LEU A 7 12.72 11.19 -17.34
CA LEU A 7 11.68 12.22 -17.32
C LEU A 7 12.24 13.54 -16.78
N TYR A 8 13.01 13.48 -15.70
CA TYR A 8 13.68 14.66 -15.14
C TYR A 8 14.67 15.28 -16.12
N GLY A 9 15.54 14.46 -16.73
CA GLY A 9 16.53 14.93 -17.70
C GLY A 9 15.95 15.53 -18.98
N LYS A 10 14.71 15.17 -19.35
CA LYS A 10 13.98 15.72 -20.51
C LYS A 10 13.10 16.93 -20.17
N SER A 11 12.92 17.23 -18.89
CA SER A 11 12.04 18.32 -18.46
C SER A 11 12.80 19.63 -18.38
N GLU A 12 12.40 20.61 -19.17
CA GLU A 12 13.03 21.94 -19.18
C GLU A 12 12.64 22.78 -17.95
N THR A 13 11.54 22.43 -17.27
CA THR A 13 11.04 23.10 -16.07
C THR A 13 10.44 22.11 -15.07
N PHE A 14 10.30 22.52 -13.80
CA PHE A 14 9.61 21.72 -12.79
C PHE A 14 8.11 21.53 -13.08
N ASP A 15 7.46 22.50 -13.75
CA ASP A 15 6.07 22.35 -14.21
C ASP A 15 5.96 21.23 -15.26
N ALA A 16 6.88 21.20 -16.24
CA ALA A 16 6.93 20.14 -17.24
C ALA A 16 7.19 18.76 -16.59
N TYR A 17 8.10 18.70 -15.61
CA TYR A 17 8.36 17.47 -14.86
C TYR A 17 7.13 17.00 -14.08
N ALA A 18 6.47 17.91 -13.34
CA ALA A 18 5.28 17.58 -12.56
C ALA A 18 4.15 17.04 -13.44
N LYS A 19 3.89 17.67 -14.59
CA LYS A 19 2.91 17.19 -15.58
C LYS A 19 3.22 15.78 -16.07
N GLY A 20 4.49 15.51 -16.42
CA GLY A 20 4.91 14.18 -16.85
C GLY A 20 4.81 13.13 -15.74
N TYR A 21 5.14 13.51 -14.50
CA TYR A 21 5.03 12.62 -13.34
C TYR A 21 3.58 12.25 -13.06
N PHE A 22 2.66 13.23 -13.11
CA PHE A 22 1.22 12.97 -12.96
C PHE A 22 0.65 12.12 -14.09
N ALA A 23 1.07 12.36 -15.33
CA ALA A 23 0.70 11.51 -16.46
C ALA A 23 1.15 10.06 -16.23
N ARG A 24 2.36 9.85 -15.69
CA ARG A 24 2.85 8.53 -15.35
C ARG A 24 2.07 7.88 -14.21
N ILE A 25 1.72 8.64 -13.16
CA ILE A 25 0.85 8.11 -12.09
C ILE A 25 -0.48 7.65 -12.69
N ALA A 26 -1.12 8.48 -13.53
CA ALA A 26 -2.39 8.14 -14.15
C ALA A 26 -2.28 6.88 -15.02
N GLU A 27 -1.22 6.74 -15.80
CA GLU A 27 -0.93 5.55 -16.60
C GLU A 27 -0.78 4.30 -15.72
N VAL A 28 0.02 4.39 -14.65
CA VAL A 28 0.20 3.27 -13.72
C VAL A 28 -1.12 2.90 -13.06
N CYS A 29 -1.89 3.86 -12.57
CA CYS A 29 -3.21 3.63 -11.98
C CYS A 29 -4.18 2.97 -12.98
N ALA A 30 -4.15 3.39 -14.25
CA ALA A 30 -4.97 2.79 -15.31
C ALA A 30 -4.56 1.35 -15.65
N SER A 31 -3.32 0.96 -15.35
CA SER A 31 -2.81 -0.41 -15.57
C SER A 31 -3.10 -1.39 -14.43
N VAL A 32 -3.58 -0.90 -13.28
CA VAL A 32 -3.87 -1.75 -12.13
C VAL A 32 -5.08 -2.63 -12.41
N ASP A 33 -4.95 -3.93 -12.13
CA ASP A 33 -6.06 -4.87 -12.17
C ASP A 33 -7.05 -4.58 -11.02
N THR A 34 -8.16 -3.93 -11.36
CA THR A 34 -9.21 -3.57 -10.40
C THR A 34 -9.93 -4.77 -9.82
N THR A 35 -9.95 -5.91 -10.52
CA THR A 35 -10.57 -7.14 -10.02
C THR A 35 -9.71 -7.76 -8.91
N ALA A 36 -8.39 -7.76 -9.07
CA ALA A 36 -7.47 -8.19 -8.01
C ALA A 36 -7.56 -7.28 -6.76
N VAL A 37 -7.68 -5.97 -6.96
CA VAL A 37 -7.87 -5.00 -5.86
C VAL A 37 -9.17 -5.26 -5.12
N ALA A 38 -10.29 -5.44 -5.83
CA ALA A 38 -11.59 -5.72 -5.22
C ALA A 38 -11.55 -7.02 -4.40
N TRP A 39 -10.98 -8.09 -4.97
CA TRP A 39 -10.81 -9.36 -4.27
C TRP A 39 -10.00 -9.21 -2.97
N ALA A 40 -8.89 -8.47 -3.01
CA ALA A 40 -8.09 -8.23 -1.81
C ALA A 40 -8.86 -7.45 -0.74
N ALA A 41 -9.58 -6.39 -1.14
CA ALA A 41 -10.39 -5.59 -0.22
C ALA A 41 -11.52 -6.42 0.43
N GLU A 42 -12.21 -7.25 -0.35
CA GLU A 42 -13.28 -8.13 0.15
C GLU A 42 -12.75 -9.20 1.11
N ALA A 43 -11.57 -9.77 0.83
CA ALA A 43 -10.93 -10.73 1.72
C ALA A 43 -10.57 -10.10 3.08
N LEU A 44 -10.01 -8.88 3.06
CA LEU A 44 -9.71 -8.11 4.27
C LEU A 44 -10.99 -7.76 5.05
N ASP A 45 -12.02 -7.24 4.38
CA ASP A 45 -13.27 -6.86 5.04
C ASP A 45 -14.01 -8.07 5.64
N THR A 46 -13.98 -9.20 4.93
CA THR A 46 -14.53 -10.47 5.45
C THR A 46 -13.79 -10.93 6.71
N ALA A 47 -12.46 -10.84 6.73
CA ALA A 47 -11.66 -11.19 7.91
C ALA A 47 -11.98 -10.26 9.09
N ARG A 48 -12.11 -8.95 8.85
CA ARG A 48 -12.52 -7.96 9.85
C ARG A 48 -13.90 -8.27 10.42
N ALA A 49 -14.90 -8.51 9.56
CA ALA A 49 -16.27 -8.81 9.97
C ALA A 49 -16.36 -10.08 10.82
N LYS A 50 -15.50 -11.08 10.55
CA LYS A 50 -15.41 -12.32 11.34
C LYS A 50 -14.54 -12.20 12.60
N GLY A 51 -13.93 -11.04 12.87
CA GLY A 51 -12.97 -10.88 13.98
C GLY A 51 -11.70 -11.71 13.85
N SER A 52 -11.37 -12.16 12.63
CA SER A 52 -10.18 -12.95 12.34
C SER A 52 -8.91 -12.11 12.46
N ALA A 53 -7.80 -12.77 12.79
CA ALA A 53 -6.49 -12.13 12.77
C ALA A 53 -5.88 -12.19 11.36
N ILE A 54 -5.31 -11.08 10.91
CA ILE A 54 -4.60 -10.95 9.64
C ILE A 54 -3.12 -10.77 9.95
N TYR A 55 -2.28 -11.61 9.38
CA TYR A 55 -0.83 -11.55 9.58
C TYR A 55 -0.15 -11.11 8.28
N PHE A 56 0.52 -9.97 8.32
CA PHE A 56 1.39 -9.50 7.25
C PHE A 56 2.80 -9.99 7.50
N ILE A 57 3.44 -10.51 6.45
CA ILE A 57 4.83 -10.95 6.46
C ILE A 57 5.51 -10.48 5.19
N ALA A 58 6.70 -9.92 5.34
CA ALA A 58 7.49 -9.42 4.24
C ALA A 58 8.97 -9.34 4.63
N ASN A 59 9.87 -9.29 3.65
CA ASN A 59 11.31 -9.25 3.85
C ASN A 59 11.98 -8.08 3.09
N GLY A 60 13.19 -7.70 3.51
CA GLY A 60 13.93 -6.60 2.91
C GLY A 60 13.13 -5.30 2.89
N GLY A 61 13.17 -4.56 1.77
CA GLY A 61 12.44 -3.29 1.63
C GLY A 61 10.92 -3.41 1.76
N SER A 62 10.34 -4.58 1.51
CA SER A 62 8.88 -4.80 1.62
C SER A 62 8.39 -4.95 3.07
N ALA A 63 9.30 -5.16 4.02
CA ALA A 63 8.99 -5.23 5.44
C ALA A 63 8.27 -3.95 5.93
N ALA A 64 8.79 -2.78 5.56
CA ALA A 64 8.19 -1.50 5.91
C ALA A 64 6.76 -1.37 5.36
N THR A 65 6.52 -1.84 4.13
CA THR A 65 5.18 -1.85 3.54
C THR A 65 4.22 -2.72 4.33
N ALA A 66 4.63 -3.91 4.78
CA ALA A 66 3.81 -4.77 5.62
C ALA A 66 3.45 -4.11 6.96
N SER A 67 4.40 -3.42 7.59
CA SER A 67 4.15 -2.65 8.82
C SER A 67 3.19 -1.49 8.59
N HIS A 68 3.34 -0.76 7.47
CA HIS A 68 2.42 0.30 7.09
C HIS A 68 0.99 -0.21 6.86
N TRP A 69 0.82 -1.36 6.20
CA TRP A 69 -0.49 -1.99 6.05
C TRP A 69 -1.19 -2.24 7.38
N VAL A 70 -0.45 -2.67 8.40
CA VAL A 70 -1.02 -2.88 9.74
C VAL A 70 -1.46 -1.56 10.36
N ASN A 71 -0.67 -0.50 10.25
CA ASN A 71 -1.04 0.82 10.73
C ASN A 71 -2.32 1.33 10.04
N ASP A 72 -2.39 1.22 8.72
CA ASP A 72 -3.53 1.69 7.93
C ASP A 72 -4.81 0.91 8.27
N LEU A 73 -4.70 -0.41 8.46
CA LEU A 73 -5.84 -1.25 8.83
C LEU A 73 -6.28 -1.05 10.28
N VAL A 74 -5.35 -1.00 11.24
CA VAL A 74 -5.72 -0.93 12.67
C VAL A 74 -6.12 0.49 13.08
N VAL A 75 -5.41 1.50 12.60
CA VAL A 75 -5.62 2.90 12.99
C VAL A 75 -6.40 3.66 11.91
N GLY A 76 -5.95 3.57 10.65
CA GLY A 76 -6.51 4.38 9.56
C GLY A 76 -7.93 4.01 9.13
N SER A 77 -8.37 2.79 9.41
CA SER A 77 -9.68 2.28 8.97
C SER A 77 -10.73 2.15 10.08
N ALA A 78 -10.47 2.72 11.26
CA ALA A 78 -11.41 2.71 12.37
C ALA A 78 -12.71 3.47 12.01
N VAL A 79 -13.85 2.80 12.14
CA VAL A 79 -15.18 3.37 11.89
C VAL A 79 -16.07 3.07 13.09
N GLU A 80 -16.77 4.10 13.59
CA GLU A 80 -17.70 3.95 14.71
C GLU A 80 -18.75 2.88 14.44
N GLY A 81 -19.03 2.04 15.44
CA GLY A 81 -20.03 0.97 15.34
C GLY A 81 -19.61 -0.24 14.50
N LYS A 82 -18.39 -0.29 13.95
CA LYS A 82 -17.85 -1.45 13.22
C LYS A 82 -16.72 -2.11 14.00
N PRO A 83 -16.59 -3.46 13.96
CA PRO A 83 -15.42 -4.13 14.51
C PRO A 83 -14.17 -3.69 13.73
N GLY A 84 -13.12 -3.34 14.46
CA GLY A 84 -11.82 -2.97 13.91
C GLY A 84 -11.07 -4.18 13.34
N PHE A 85 -10.05 -3.91 12.53
CA PHE A 85 -9.14 -4.96 12.06
C PHE A 85 -8.27 -5.48 13.20
N ARG A 86 -8.01 -6.78 13.20
CA ARG A 86 -6.96 -7.42 14.00
C ARG A 86 -5.81 -7.77 13.08
N ALA A 87 -4.92 -6.83 12.80
CA ALA A 87 -3.79 -7.02 11.91
C ALA A 87 -2.46 -6.95 12.67
N PHE A 88 -1.49 -7.78 12.26
CA PHE A 88 -0.16 -7.84 12.87
C PHE A 88 0.91 -7.99 11.78
N CYS A 89 2.05 -7.31 11.92
CA CYS A 89 3.18 -7.49 11.03
C CYS A 89 4.20 -8.36 11.77
N LEU A 90 4.47 -9.54 11.26
CA LEU A 90 5.42 -10.45 11.89
C LEU A 90 6.86 -9.92 11.84
N THR A 91 7.15 -9.06 10.86
CA THR A 91 8.47 -8.45 10.69
C THR A 91 8.73 -7.30 11.66
N ASP A 92 7.70 -6.73 12.31
CA ASP A 92 7.87 -5.72 13.38
C ASP A 92 8.45 -6.31 14.66
N ASN A 93 8.26 -7.61 14.87
CA ASN A 93 8.79 -8.32 16.02
C ASN A 93 10.25 -8.75 15.77
N VAL A 94 11.15 -7.77 15.67
CA VAL A 94 12.58 -8.02 15.48
C VAL A 94 13.16 -8.68 16.73
N SER A 95 13.83 -9.82 16.53
CA SER A 95 14.59 -10.50 17.59
C SER A 95 15.71 -9.58 18.07
N SER A 96 15.75 -9.29 19.38
CA SER A 96 16.77 -8.45 20.01
C SER A 96 17.95 -9.21 20.63
N VAL A 97 18.05 -10.52 20.35
CA VAL A 97 19.20 -11.36 20.75
C VAL A 97 20.23 -11.46 19.65
#